data_AF-A0A938WGS0-F1
#
_entry.id   AF-A0A938WGS0-F1
#
_cell.length_a   1.000
_cell.length_b   1.000
_cell.length_c   1.000
_cell.angle_alpha   90.00
_cell.angle_beta   90.00
_cell.angle_gamma   90.00
#
_symmetry.space_group_name_H-M   'P 1'
#
loop_
_entity.id
_entity.type
_entity.pdbx_description
1 polymer ?
#
loop_
_entity_poly.entity_id
_entity_poly.type
_entity_poly.pdbx_seq_one_letter_code
_entity_poly.pdbx_strand_id
1 'polypeptide(L)' 'IPGAELIPLDQIESGAAVDRVRELAAGKQLYVHCKLGGRSAKALIALARHGIEGINVSGGIDAWSQEVDPSVPRY' A
#
# COMPACT_ATOMS: atom_id res chain seq x y z
N ILE A 1 4.51 -8.20 -5.00
CA ILE A 1 3.28 -9.01 -5.09
C ILE A 1 2.75 -8.87 -6.52
N PRO A 2 2.51 -9.96 -7.26
CA PRO A 2 1.92 -9.87 -8.59
C PRO A 2 0.62 -9.05 -8.57
N GLY A 3 0.46 -8.12 -9.50
CA GLY A 3 -0.70 -7.23 -9.57
C GLY A 3 -0.68 -6.04 -8.59
N ALA A 4 0.35 -5.88 -7.76
CA ALA A 4 0.53 -4.66 -6.98
C ALA A 4 1.04 -3.51 -7.85
N GLU A 5 0.47 -2.32 -7.65
CA GLU A 5 0.89 -1.10 -8.32
C GLU A 5 1.87 -0.30 -7.44
N LEU A 6 2.97 0.16 -8.04
CA LEU A 6 3.94 1.00 -7.34
C LEU A 6 3.44 2.45 -7.30
N ILE A 7 3.03 2.91 -6.12
CA ILE A 7 2.73 4.32 -5.86
C ILE A 7 3.69 4.81 -4.75
N PRO A 8 4.60 5.75 -5.06
CA PRO A 8 5.50 6.35 -4.08
C PRO A 8 4.75 7.08 -2.96
N LEU A 9 5.25 6.97 -1.71
CA LEU A 9 4.61 7.58 -0.54
C LEU A 9 4.52 9.11 -0.67
N ASP A 10 5.54 9.76 -1.19
CA ASP A 10 5.59 11.21 -1.40
C ASP A 10 4.49 11.72 -2.34
N GLN A 11 4.10 10.92 -3.34
CA GLN A 11 2.99 11.25 -4.24
C GLN A 11 1.63 11.11 -3.55
N ILE A 12 1.52 10.22 -2.57
CA ILE A 12 0.32 10.07 -1.74
C ILE A 12 0.26 11.23 -0.73
N GLU A 13 1.36 11.55 -0.06
CA GLU A 13 1.43 12.62 0.94
C GLU A 13 1.22 14.02 0.34
N SER A 14 1.70 14.25 -0.89
CA SER A 14 1.45 15.49 -1.64
C SER A 14 0.06 15.58 -2.27
N GLY A 15 -0.70 14.48 -2.28
CA GLY A 15 -2.02 14.41 -2.90
C GLY A 15 -2.01 14.09 -4.40
N ALA A 16 -0.85 14.11 -5.06
CA ALA A 16 -0.73 13.91 -6.52
C ALA A 16 -1.25 12.54 -7.00
N ALA A 17 -1.19 11.52 -6.14
CA ALA A 17 -1.66 10.16 -6.46
C ALA A 17 -3.07 9.83 -5.95
N VAL A 18 -3.79 10.77 -5.31
CA VAL A 18 -5.07 10.48 -4.64
C VAL A 18 -6.13 9.98 -5.61
N ASP A 19 -6.28 10.61 -6.78
CA ASP A 19 -7.26 10.19 -7.78
C ASP A 19 -6.93 8.80 -8.34
N ARG A 20 -5.64 8.52 -8.57
CA ARG A 20 -5.18 7.20 -9.01
C ARG A 20 -5.51 6.12 -7.98
N VAL A 21 -5.28 6.40 -6.70
CA VAL A 21 -5.63 5.46 -5.62
C VAL A 21 -7.14 5.27 -5.55
N ARG A 22 -7.93 6.32 -5.76
CA ARG A 22 -9.39 6.24 -5.78
C ARG A 22 -9.90 5.34 -6.90
N GLU A 23 -9.32 5.43 -8.10
CA GLU A 23 -9.62 4.52 -9.21
C GLU A 23 -9.30 3.07 -8.87
N LEU A 24 -8.15 2.84 -8.23
CA LEU A 24 -7.73 1.50 -7.83
C LEU A 24 -8.62 0.89 -6.75
N ALA A 25 -9.12 1.73 -5.83
CA ALA A 25 -10.03 1.34 -4.75
C ALA A 25 -11.51 1.29 -5.20
N ALA A 26 -11.85 1.73 -6.42
CA ALA A 26 -13.22 1.80 -6.87
C ALA A 26 -13.88 0.41 -6.92
N GLY A 27 -14.77 0.15 -5.96
CA GLY A 27 -15.47 -1.13 -5.81
C GLY A 27 -14.60 -2.30 -5.34
N LYS A 28 -13.40 -2.02 -4.81
CA LYS A 28 -12.44 -3.04 -4.37
C LYS A 28 -11.86 -2.68 -3.01
N GLN A 29 -11.46 -3.69 -2.27
CA GLN A 29 -10.74 -3.49 -1.02
C GLN A 29 -9.29 -3.08 -1.31
N LEU A 30 -8.88 -1.91 -0.83
CA LEU A 30 -7.53 -1.40 -1.00
C LEU A 30 -6.59 -2.02 0.05
N TYR A 31 -5.56 -2.72 -0.40
CA TYR A 31 -4.46 -3.19 0.44
C TYR A 31 -3.20 -2.40 0.12
N VAL A 32 -2.53 -1.90 1.17
CA VAL A 32 -1.32 -1.08 1.03
C VAL A 32 -0.20 -1.76 1.79
N HIS A 33 0.93 -1.98 1.12
CA HIS A 33 2.12 -2.57 1.72
C HIS A 33 3.36 -1.74 1.39
N CYS A 34 4.38 -1.83 2.25
CA CYS A 34 5.72 -1.34 1.93
C CYS A 34 6.75 -2.43 2.29
N LYS A 35 8.00 -2.06 2.61
CA LYS A 35 9.00 -3.04 3.04
C LYS A 35 8.63 -3.72 4.38
N LEU A 36 8.28 -2.92 5.39
CA LEU A 36 8.07 -3.37 6.78
C LEU A 36 6.74 -2.90 7.41
N GLY A 37 5.84 -2.29 6.63
CA GLY A 37 4.55 -1.78 7.11
C GLY A 37 4.50 -0.32 7.58
N GLY A 38 5.65 0.33 7.85
CA GLY A 38 5.68 1.71 8.37
C GLY A 38 5.27 2.80 7.37
N ARG A 39 5.76 2.74 6.13
CA ARG A 39 5.40 3.71 5.07
C ARG A 39 3.97 3.54 4.59
N SER A 40 3.47 2.31 4.55
CA SER A 40 2.09 2.01 4.16
C SER A 40 1.08 2.50 5.21
N ALA A 41 1.41 2.44 6.50
CA ALA A 41 0.61 3.08 7.54
C ALA A 41 0.51 4.62 7.34
N LYS A 42 1.64 5.29 7.02
CA LYS A 42 1.63 6.72 6.68
C LYS A 42 0.78 7.04 5.45
N ALA A 43 0.89 6.22 4.40
CA ALA A 43 0.07 6.36 3.21
C ALA A 43 -1.43 6.31 3.55
N LEU A 44 -1.86 5.36 4.38
CA LEU A 44 -3.27 5.27 4.80
C LEU A 44 -3.72 6.48 5.63
N ILE A 45 -2.86 7.03 6.49
CA ILE A 45 -3.17 8.27 7.22
C ILE A 45 -3.39 9.44 6.25
N ALA A 46 -2.55 9.56 5.21
CA ALA A 46 -2.71 10.59 4.19
C ALA A 46 -3.99 10.37 3.37
N LEU A 47 -4.24 9.15 2.90
CA LEU A 47 -5.43 8.77 2.12
C LEU A 47 -6.74 8.95 2.89
N ALA A 48 -6.74 8.69 4.19
CA ALA A 48 -7.91 8.89 5.05
C ALA A 48 -8.39 10.35 5.06
N ARG A 49 -7.47 11.33 4.92
CA ARG A 49 -7.83 12.76 4.79
C ARG A 49 -8.63 13.07 3.54
N HIS A 50 -8.58 12.18 2.53
CA HIS A 50 -9.33 12.26 1.29
C HIS A 50 -10.53 11.29 1.23
N GLY A 51 -10.89 10.70 2.38
CA GLY A 51 -11.99 9.72 2.49
C GLY A 51 -11.71 8.39 1.79
N ILE A 52 -10.43 8.04 1.60
CA ILE A 52 -10.01 6.76 1.05
C ILE A 52 -9.55 5.87 2.20
N GLU A 53 -10.25 4.77 2.40
CA GLU A 53 -9.91 3.76 3.41
C GLU A 53 -9.17 2.58 2.76
N GLY A 54 -8.34 1.91 3.55
CA GLY A 54 -7.58 0.75 3.11
C GLY A 54 -6.95 0.00 4.27
N ILE A 55 -6.41 -1.17 3.96
CA ILE A 55 -5.83 -2.10 4.93
C ILE A 55 -4.32 -2.08 4.81
N ASN A 56 -3.64 -1.82 5.93
CA ASN A 56 -2.19 -1.93 6.00
C ASN A 56 -1.79 -3.41 6.07
N VAL A 57 -0.93 -3.86 5.16
CA VAL A 57 -0.31 -5.18 5.30
C VAL A 57 0.81 -5.08 6.33
N SER A 58 0.53 -5.59 7.54
CA SER A 58 1.49 -5.66 8.65
C SER A 58 2.74 -6.43 8.25
N GLY A 59 3.91 -5.95 8.68
CA GLY A 59 5.21 -6.55 8.32
C GLY A 59 5.63 -6.34 6.85
N GLY A 60 4.75 -5.77 6.01
CA GLY A 60 5.04 -5.44 4.63
C GLY A 60 5.36 -6.65 3.75
N ILE A 61 6.09 -6.41 2.67
CA ILE A 61 6.52 -7.47 1.75
C ILE A 61 7.51 -8.44 2.40
N ASP A 62 8.24 -8.02 3.44
CA ASP A 62 9.18 -8.90 4.14
C ASP A 62 8.45 -10.02 4.89
N ALA A 63 7.38 -9.69 5.61
CA ALA A 63 6.53 -10.69 6.26
C ALA A 63 5.81 -11.57 5.24
N TRP A 64 5.32 -11.00 4.14
CA TRP A 64 4.72 -11.78 3.05
C TRP A 64 5.67 -12.84 2.48
N SER A 65 6.93 -12.45 2.23
CA SER A 65 7.97 -13.39 1.77
C SER A 65 8.26 -14.50 2.77
N GLN A 66 8.10 -14.25 4.08
CA GLN A 66 8.38 -15.25 5.10
C GLN A 66 7.19 -16.18 5.37
N GLU A 67 5.99 -15.63 5.39
CA GLU A 67 4.80 -16.29 5.94
C GLU A 67 3.85 -16.81 4.84
N VAL A 68 3.90 -16.24 3.64
CA VAL A 68 2.92 -16.52 2.58
C VAL A 68 3.57 -17.07 1.31
N ASP A 69 4.56 -16.36 0.77
CA ASP A 69 5.18 -16.73 -0.50
C ASP A 69 6.72 -16.57 -0.46
N PRO A 70 7.44 -17.66 -0.14
CA PRO A 70 8.90 -17.69 -0.11
C PRO A 70 9.58 -17.39 -1.45
N SER A 71 8.84 -17.44 -2.57
CA SER A 71 9.40 -17.12 -3.89
C SER A 71 9.58 -15.62 -4.11
N VAL A 72 8.90 -14.76 -3.33
CA VAL A 72 9.06 -13.31 -3.40
C VAL A 72 10.41 -12.92 -2.77
N PRO A 73 11.34 -12.32 -3.55
CA PRO A 73 12.67 -11.99 -3.04
C PRO A 73 12.64 -10.96 -1.91
N ARG A 74 13.53 -11.15 -0.94
CA ARG A 74 13.76 -10.20 0.15
C ARG A 74 14.96 -9.32 -0.17
N TYR A 75 14.83 -8.02 0.06
CA TYR A 75 15.83 -6.98 -0.17
C TYR A 75 15.71 -5.90 0.89
#